data_AF-A0A2W4NY88-F1
#
_entry.id   AF-A0A2W4NY88-F1
#
_cell.length_a   1.000
_cell.length_b   1.000
_cell.length_c   1.000
_cell.angle_alpha   90.00
_cell.angle_beta   90.00
_cell.angle_gamma   90.00
#
_symmetry.space_group_name_H-M   'P 1'
#
loop_
_entity.id
_entity.type
_entity.pdbx_description
1 polymer ?
#
loop_
_entity_poly.entity_id
_entity_poly.type
_entity_poly.pdbx_seq_one_letter_code
_entity_poly.pdbx_strand_id
1 'polypeptide(L)'
;MLLIRRAARPAHLGIATTLLLGAGCNEPLSASECGALLDRYVTLLAESDRPELGEMRRLELKARAREHAARDPAFQRCAREVSRRQFECAMAAPNVDRLEQCLL
;
A
#
# COMPACT_ATOMS: atom_id res chain seq x y z
N MET A 1 -43.88 -33.69 7.96
CA MET A 1 -43.87 -34.83 7.01
C MET A 1 -43.99 -34.24 5.61
N LEU A 2 -42.88 -33.92 4.93
CA LEU A 2 -42.24 -34.73 3.88
C LEU A 2 -43.21 -35.24 2.79
N LEU A 3 -42.94 -34.85 1.53
CA LEU A 3 -43.03 -35.59 0.25
C LEU A 3 -43.08 -34.55 -0.90
N ILE A 4 -41.94 -34.05 -1.42
CA ILE A 4 -41.15 -34.58 -2.54
C ILE A 4 -42.01 -35.24 -3.65
N ARG A 5 -42.05 -34.64 -4.85
CA ARG A 5 -41.65 -35.30 -6.12
C ARG A 5 -41.58 -34.36 -7.34
N ARG A 6 -40.32 -34.11 -7.74
CA ARG A 6 -39.74 -34.12 -9.09
C ARG A 6 -40.42 -33.29 -10.19
N ALA A 7 -39.80 -32.17 -10.53
CA ALA A 7 -39.85 -31.61 -11.87
C ALA A 7 -38.43 -31.58 -12.46
N ALA A 8 -38.30 -32.25 -13.59
CA ALA A 8 -37.41 -32.03 -14.73
C ALA A 8 -35.96 -31.56 -14.48
N ARG A 9 -35.01 -32.42 -14.88
CA ARG A 9 -33.62 -32.04 -15.16
C ARG A 9 -33.58 -31.10 -16.37
N PRO A 10 -33.12 -29.84 -16.26
CA PRO A 10 -32.71 -29.09 -17.43
C PRO A 10 -31.22 -29.32 -17.66
N ALA A 11 -30.95 -29.67 -18.91
CA ALA A 11 -29.69 -29.69 -19.63
C ALA A 11 -28.54 -28.89 -18.99
N HIS A 12 -27.40 -29.56 -18.91
CA HIS A 12 -26.09 -28.98 -18.68
C HIS A 12 -25.80 -27.87 -19.70
N LEU A 13 -26.11 -26.61 -19.35
CA LEU A 13 -25.49 -25.46 -19.96
C LEU A 13 -24.17 -25.24 -19.21
N GLY A 14 -23.08 -25.70 -19.81
CA GLY A 14 -21.74 -25.47 -19.31
C GLY A 14 -21.44 -23.98 -19.30
N ILE A 15 -21.67 -23.33 -18.17
CA ILE A 15 -21.09 -22.02 -17.87
C ILE A 15 -19.65 -22.30 -17.47
N ALA A 16 -18.77 -22.31 -18.47
CA ALA A 16 -17.34 -22.21 -18.23
C ALA A 16 -17.08 -20.81 -17.66
N THR A 17 -17.20 -20.68 -16.34
CA THR A 17 -16.75 -19.51 -15.61
C THR A 17 -15.22 -19.50 -15.69
N THR A 18 -14.69 -18.87 -16.73
CA THR A 18 -13.26 -18.61 -16.87
C THR A 18 -12.87 -17.66 -15.75
N LEU A 19 -12.50 -18.23 -14.60
CA LEU A 19 -11.79 -17.53 -13.54
C LEU A 19 -10.45 -17.11 -14.16
N LEU A 20 -10.38 -15.91 -14.74
CA LEU A 20 -9.11 -15.23 -14.96
C LEU A 20 -8.56 -14.93 -13.56
N LEU A 21 -7.81 -15.88 -13.00
CA LEU A 21 -6.84 -15.56 -11.96
C LEU A 21 -5.80 -14.66 -12.64
N GLY A 22 -6.01 -13.35 -12.53
CA GLY A 22 -4.95 -12.39 -12.77
C GLY A 22 -3.80 -12.76 -11.83
N ALA A 23 -2.76 -13.37 -12.39
CA ALA A 23 -1.46 -13.41 -11.75
C ALA A 23 -1.02 -11.96 -11.62
N GLY A 24 -1.34 -11.34 -10.49
CA GLY A 24 -0.87 -10.01 -10.15
C GLY A 24 0.63 -10.11 -10.00
N CYS A 25 1.35 -9.81 -11.08
CA CYS A 25 2.78 -9.51 -11.00
C CYS A 25 2.91 -8.38 -9.97
N ASN A 26 3.36 -8.74 -8.78
CA ASN A 26 3.53 -7.80 -7.68
C ASN A 26 4.81 -7.02 -7.99
N GLU A 27 4.68 -6.00 -8.84
CA GLU A 27 5.83 -5.22 -9.28
C GLU A 27 6.49 -4.57 -8.05
N PRO A 28 7.80 -4.77 -7.86
CA PRO A 28 8.52 -4.12 -6.76
C PRO A 28 8.35 -2.61 -6.86
N LEU A 29 8.45 -1.92 -5.72
CA LEU A 29 8.39 -0.46 -5.75
C LEU A 29 9.59 0.10 -6.52
N SER A 30 9.35 1.17 -7.26
CA SER A 30 10.39 2.01 -7.82
C SER A 30 11.08 2.84 -6.73
N ALA A 31 12.28 3.35 -7.01
CA ALA A 31 12.99 4.23 -6.08
C ALA A 31 12.19 5.52 -5.76
N SER A 32 11.46 6.04 -6.75
CA SER A 32 10.57 7.20 -6.56
C SER A 32 9.40 6.89 -5.63
N GLU A 33 8.86 5.67 -5.66
CA GLU A 33 7.77 5.26 -4.76
C GLU A 33 8.27 5.12 -3.32
N CYS A 34 9.47 4.56 -3.12
CA CYS A 34 10.12 4.58 -1.81
C CYS A 34 10.34 6.01 -1.30
N GLY A 35 10.76 6.94 -2.17
CA GLY A 35 10.87 8.36 -1.84
C GLY A 35 9.52 8.99 -1.47
N ALA A 36 8.44 8.64 -2.18
CA ALA A 36 7.09 9.12 -1.88
C ALA A 36 6.57 8.60 -0.54
N LEU A 37 6.86 7.34 -0.21
CA LEU A 37 6.53 6.73 1.08
C LEU A 37 7.23 7.47 2.24
N LEU A 38 8.51 7.76 2.08
CA LEU A 38 9.28 8.55 3.06
C LEU A 38 8.70 9.95 3.25
N ASP A 39 8.39 10.63 2.15
CA ASP A 39 7.78 11.96 2.20
C ASP A 39 6.43 11.96 2.90
N ARG A 40 5.61 10.91 2.69
CA ARG A 40 4.33 10.74 3.36
C ARG A 40 4.51 10.58 4.86
N TYR A 41 5.45 9.73 5.28
CA TYR A 41 5.80 9.56 6.69
C TYR A 41 6.24 10.87 7.35
N VAL A 42 7.16 11.60 6.71
CA VAL A 42 7.64 12.90 7.21
C VAL A 42 6.52 13.93 7.29
N THR A 43 5.59 13.95 6.33
CA THR A 43 4.41 14.82 6.38
C THR A 43 3.55 14.51 7.59
N LEU A 44 3.16 13.25 7.79
CA LEU A 44 2.29 12.84 8.90
C LEU A 44 2.96 13.09 10.25
N LEU A 45 4.26 12.83 10.35
CA LEU A 45 5.04 13.10 11.56
C LEU A 45 5.10 14.60 11.86
N ALA A 46 5.37 15.44 10.85
CA ALA A 46 5.38 16.88 11.03
C ALA A 46 4.01 17.45 11.39
N GLU A 47 2.92 16.90 10.83
CA GLU A 47 1.54 17.27 11.19
C GLU A 47 1.20 16.90 12.64
N SER A 48 1.69 15.75 13.12
CA SER A 48 1.52 15.32 14.52
C SER A 48 2.35 16.16 15.49
N ASP A 49 3.63 16.34 15.22
CA ASP A 49 4.58 16.93 16.18
C ASP A 49 4.58 18.47 16.17
N ARG A 50 4.33 19.08 14.99
CA ARG A 50 4.42 20.52 14.75
C ARG A 50 3.35 20.95 13.73
N PRO A 51 2.06 20.94 14.09
CA PRO A 51 0.98 21.22 13.14
C PRO A 51 1.11 22.60 12.48
N GLU A 52 1.65 23.58 13.19
CA GLU A 52 1.91 24.96 12.75
C GLU A 52 3.11 25.11 11.79
N LEU A 53 3.80 24.02 11.45
CA LEU A 53 4.96 24.07 10.58
C LEU A 53 4.57 24.55 9.16
N GLY A 54 5.12 25.68 8.75
CA GLY A 54 4.91 26.20 7.40
C GLY A 54 5.41 25.25 6.30
N GLU A 55 4.82 25.37 5.11
CA GLU A 55 5.07 24.50 3.96
C GLU A 55 6.56 24.44 3.57
N MET A 56 7.23 25.59 3.50
CA MET A 56 8.68 25.65 3.21
C MET A 56 9.50 24.81 4.17
N ARG A 57 9.16 24.85 5.46
CA ARG A 57 9.89 24.10 6.48
C ARG A 57 9.57 22.60 6.40
N ARG A 58 8.34 22.22 6.01
CA ARG A 58 8.00 20.82 5.68
C ARG A 58 8.79 20.29 4.48
N LEU A 59 8.95 21.10 3.43
CA LEU A 59 9.79 20.74 2.27
C LEU A 59 11.25 20.52 2.66
N GLU A 60 11.82 21.38 3.52
CA GLU A 60 13.17 21.20 4.05
C GLU A 60 13.32 19.93 4.89
N LEU A 61 12.28 19.53 5.65
CA LEU A 61 12.31 18.25 6.38
C LEU A 61 12.32 17.05 5.44
N LYS A 62 11.47 17.07 4.39
CA LYS A 62 11.46 16.02 3.37
C LYS A 62 12.80 15.91 2.65
N ALA A 63 13.37 17.05 2.24
CA ALA A 63 14.68 17.08 1.57
C ALA A 63 15.78 16.47 2.45
N ARG A 64 15.84 16.84 3.74
CA ARG A 64 16.78 16.25 4.70
C ARG A 64 16.54 14.76 4.90
N ALA A 65 15.29 14.33 5.05
CA ALA A 65 14.95 12.92 5.19
C ALA A 65 15.44 12.12 3.97
N ARG A 66 15.22 12.62 2.76
CA ARG A 66 15.72 12.00 1.52
C ARG A 66 17.24 11.92 1.47
N GLU A 67 17.95 12.96 1.92
CA GLU A 67 19.41 12.96 2.00
C GLU A 67 19.94 11.89 2.98
N HIS A 68 19.29 11.75 4.15
CA HIS A 68 19.60 10.69 5.10
C HIS A 68 19.31 9.30 4.52
N ALA A 69 18.12 9.13 3.94
CA ALA A 69 17.67 7.87 3.34
C ALA A 69 18.56 7.41 2.19
N ALA A 70 19.10 8.34 1.39
CA ALA A 70 20.04 8.02 0.31
C ALA A 70 21.33 7.33 0.82
N ARG A 71 21.74 7.65 2.04
CA ARG A 71 22.94 7.09 2.70
C ARG A 71 22.62 5.87 3.58
N ASP A 72 21.34 5.53 3.77
CA ASP A 72 20.92 4.44 4.64
C ASP A 72 20.76 3.12 3.85
N PRO A 73 21.59 2.10 4.12
CA PRO A 73 21.49 0.80 3.47
C PRO A 73 20.15 0.08 3.73
N ALA A 74 19.46 0.38 4.83
CA ALA A 74 18.13 -0.15 5.10
C ALA A 74 17.10 0.43 4.12
N PHE A 75 17.12 1.74 3.93
CA PHE A 75 16.21 2.40 2.99
C PHE A 75 16.42 1.93 1.54
N GLN A 76 17.65 1.63 1.14
CA GLN A 76 17.96 1.08 -0.19
C GLN A 76 17.29 -0.29 -0.46
N ARG A 77 16.81 -0.99 0.57
CA ARG A 77 16.07 -2.25 0.43
C ARG A 77 14.56 -2.06 0.34
N CYS A 78 14.04 -0.84 0.51
CA CYS A 78 12.60 -0.54 0.46
C CYS A 78 11.89 -1.18 -0.75
N ALA A 79 12.45 -1.08 -1.95
CA ALA A 79 11.87 -1.64 -3.17
C ALA A 79 11.62 -3.16 -3.12
N ARG A 80 12.37 -3.88 -2.27
CA ARG A 80 12.28 -5.33 -2.08
C ARG A 80 11.58 -5.71 -0.78
N GLU A 81 11.57 -4.85 0.22
CA GLU A 81 11.00 -5.12 1.56
C GLU A 81 9.56 -4.64 1.69
N VAL A 82 9.16 -3.58 0.98
CA VAL A 82 7.80 -3.05 1.00
C VAL A 82 7.05 -3.57 -0.22
N SER A 83 6.00 -4.35 0.02
CA SER A 83 5.11 -4.80 -1.05
C SER A 83 4.22 -3.67 -1.58
N ARG A 84 3.73 -3.82 -2.82
CA ARG A 84 2.76 -2.90 -3.43
C ARG A 84 1.56 -2.63 -2.53
N ARG A 85 1.03 -3.66 -1.88
CA ARG A 85 -0.13 -3.55 -0.97
C ARG A 85 0.19 -2.77 0.30
N GLN A 86 1.37 -2.98 0.89
CA GLN A 86 1.81 -2.23 2.07
C GLN A 86 2.01 -0.76 1.72
N PHE A 87 2.62 -0.46 0.56
CA PHE A 87 2.73 0.90 0.04
C PHE A 87 1.37 1.57 -0.12
N GLU A 88 0.41 0.92 -0.80
CA GLU A 88 -0.94 1.48 -1.00
C GLU A 88 -1.66 1.75 0.33
N CYS A 89 -1.56 0.82 1.30
CA CYS A 89 -2.07 1.00 2.65
C CYS A 89 -1.43 2.21 3.33
N ALA A 90 -0.09 2.29 3.32
CA ALA A 90 0.68 3.33 3.96
C ALA A 90 0.41 4.72 3.35
N MET A 91 0.25 4.80 2.02
CA MET A 91 -0.07 6.05 1.33
C MET A 91 -1.49 6.55 1.66
N ALA A 92 -2.42 5.64 1.93
CA ALA A 92 -3.78 5.97 2.36
C ALA A 92 -3.92 6.22 3.88
N ALA A 93 -2.88 5.98 4.67
CA ALA A 93 -2.95 6.08 6.12
C ALA A 93 -3.20 7.54 6.59
N PRO A 94 -4.10 7.76 7.56
CA PRO A 94 -4.45 9.10 8.04
C PRO A 94 -3.46 9.70 9.05
N ASN A 95 -2.58 8.89 9.63
CA ASN A 95 -1.60 9.30 10.64
C ASN A 95 -0.40 8.33 10.67
N VAL A 96 0.63 8.68 11.45
CA VAL A 96 1.88 7.91 11.55
C VAL A 96 1.62 6.48 12.03
N ASP A 97 0.85 6.30 13.11
CA ASP A 97 0.55 4.97 13.66
C ASP A 97 -0.07 4.02 12.62
N ARG A 98 -1.02 4.52 11.83
CA ARG A 98 -1.66 3.73 10.76
C ARG A 98 -0.71 3.46 9.62
N LEU A 99 0.18 4.39 9.29
CA LEU A 99 1.20 4.19 8.28
C LEU A 99 2.16 3.08 8.71
N GLU A 100 2.64 3.11 9.95
CA GLU A 100 3.54 2.09 10.50
C GLU A 100 2.86 0.72 10.54
N GLN A 101 1.60 0.66 10.99
CA GLN A 101 0.82 -0.59 10.96
C GLN A 101 0.69 -1.21 9.56
N CYS A 102 0.69 -0.40 8.50
CA CYS A 102 0.69 -0.91 7.13
C CYS A 102 2.02 -1.54 6.70
N LEU A 103 3.14 -1.21 7.37
CA LEU A 103 4.49 -1.66 7.01
C LEU A 103 5.00 -2.83 7.86
N LEU A 104 4.21 -3.27 8.85
CA LEU A 104 4.49 -4.45 9.69
C LEU A 104 4.08 -5.77 9.01
#